data_AF-W1I3Y2-F1
#
_entry.id   AF-W1I3Y2-F1
#
_cell.length_a   1.000
_cell.length_b   1.000
_cell.length_c   1.000
_cell.angle_alpha   90.00
_cell.angle_beta   90.00
_cell.angle_gamma   90.00
#
_symmetry.space_group_name_H-M   'P 1'
#
loop_
_entity.id
_entity.type
_entity.pdbx_description
1 polymer ?
#
loop_
_entity_poly.entity_id
_entity_poly.type
_entity_poly.pdbx_seq_one_letter_code
_entity_poly.pdbx_strand_id
1 'polypeptide(L)'
;MILKSCNSKNCTFYYVQKSFRTENGKCSTKNVERLGTIDDLRKRFGDEDPVGEAKKYVAELTAAEKAANKKVIVEYSPTTFIQKNEQHSYNGGYLFLQKIYHELGLDYICKKIEKKHKNKYDLSEILSMLLYTRVLYPGSKLSSLEDAKRLIEQPSADIHQVYRALSLLATEFNEIQADVYKRSLKLGKRDTRVVYYDLTNYFFEWEEEQGLVQYGHSKEGRPLPIVQMGLFMDKDGFPLAMCIEPGNTAETTTLRPMEELLKEKFGLSQLVVCTDGGLSSYENRKRDSVGDRAFITLSLTLVFSVIWHI
;
A
#
# COMPACT_ATOMS: atom_id res chain seq x y z
N MET A 1 25.14 8.56 -27.55
CA MET A 1 24.52 9.79 -28.05
C MET A 1 25.54 10.54 -28.90
N ILE A 2 25.12 11.51 -29.72
CA ILE A 2 26.01 12.35 -30.53
C ILE A 2 25.60 13.83 -30.45
N LEU A 3 26.58 14.72 -30.60
CA LEU A 3 26.32 16.15 -30.78
C LEU A 3 25.94 16.39 -32.25
N LYS A 4 24.71 16.85 -32.50
CA LYS A 4 24.22 17.18 -33.84
C LYS A 4 24.10 18.70 -34.00
N SER A 5 24.77 19.25 -35.01
CA SER A 5 24.55 20.62 -35.46
C SER A 5 23.48 20.65 -36.56
N CYS A 6 22.59 21.63 -36.50
CA CYS A 6 21.59 21.92 -37.53
C CYS A 6 21.71 23.38 -37.95
N ASN A 7 21.94 23.63 -39.24
CA ASN A 7 22.15 24.96 -39.78
C ASN A 7 20.82 25.53 -40.29
N SER A 8 20.39 26.67 -39.74
CA SER A 8 19.35 27.52 -40.32
C SER A 8 19.99 28.77 -40.94
N LYS A 9 19.28 29.46 -41.84
CA LYS A 9 19.80 30.50 -42.75
C LYS A 9 20.73 31.56 -42.11
N ASN A 10 20.68 31.79 -40.78
CA ASN A 10 21.60 32.67 -40.03
C ASN A 10 22.10 32.11 -38.66
N CYS A 11 21.76 30.88 -38.25
CA CYS A 11 22.13 30.35 -36.93
C CYS A 11 22.37 28.82 -36.94
N THR A 12 23.44 28.37 -36.27
CA THR A 12 23.72 26.95 -36.03
C THR A 12 23.21 26.55 -34.65
N PHE A 13 22.33 25.56 -34.58
CA PHE A 13 21.83 24.99 -33.33
C PHE A 13 22.50 23.66 -33.02
N TYR A 14 22.81 23.43 -31.75
CA TYR A 14 23.39 22.18 -31.26
C TYR A 14 22.38 21.38 -30.44
N TYR A 15 22.32 20.08 -30.69
CA TYR A 15 21.43 19.14 -30.02
C TYR A 15 22.20 17.90 -29.57
N VAL A 16 21.81 17.34 -28.43
CA VAL A 16 22.20 15.99 -28.02
C VAL A 16 21.21 15.01 -28.63
N GLN A 17 21.64 14.20 -29.58
CA GLN A 17 20.80 13.24 -30.29
C GLN A 17 21.12 11.81 -29.87
N LYS A 18 20.09 11.02 -29.59
CA LYS A 18 20.18 9.60 -29.27
C LYS A 18 19.57 8.78 -30.41
N SER A 19 20.32 7.82 -30.93
CA SER A 19 19.81 6.79 -31.84
C SER A 19 19.27 5.60 -31.04
N PHE A 20 18.09 5.12 -31.38
CA PHE A 20 17.49 3.91 -30.81
C PHE A 20 16.89 3.06 -31.93
N ARG A 21 16.81 1.74 -31.72
CA ARG A 21 16.13 0.83 -32.65
C ARG A 21 14.65 0.73 -32.27
N THR A 22 13.76 0.94 -33.23
CA THR A 22 12.32 0.70 -33.07
C THR A 22 12.03 -0.80 -33.06
N GLU A 23 10.87 -1.22 -32.55
CA GLU A 23 10.42 -2.63 -32.51
C GLU A 23 10.49 -3.33 -33.89
N ASN A 24 10.31 -2.58 -34.98
CA ASN A 24 10.45 -3.05 -36.37
C ASN A 24 11.90 -3.11 -36.90
N GLY A 25 12.91 -3.01 -36.03
CA GLY A 25 14.34 -3.11 -36.39
C GLY A 25 14.95 -1.88 -37.09
N LYS A 26 14.15 -0.87 -37.46
CA LYS A 26 14.64 0.37 -38.08
C LYS A 26 15.35 1.27 -37.05
N CYS A 27 16.44 1.91 -37.48
CA CYS A 27 17.19 2.85 -36.65
C CYS A 27 16.52 4.23 -36.71
N SER A 28 16.04 4.73 -35.58
CA SER A 28 15.43 6.06 -35.44
C SER A 28 16.22 6.93 -34.47
N THR A 29 16.02 8.24 -34.51
CA THR A 29 16.74 9.20 -33.66
C THR A 29 15.79 10.10 -32.90
N LYS A 30 16.11 10.39 -31.63
CA LYS A 30 15.37 11.31 -30.76
C LYS A 30 16.33 12.36 -30.21
N ASN A 31 15.90 13.62 -30.21
CA ASN A 31 16.65 14.69 -29.54
C ASN A 31 16.39 14.59 -28.03
N VAL A 32 17.47 14.42 -27.26
CA VAL A 32 17.43 14.28 -25.79
C VAL A 32 17.49 15.66 -25.14
N GLU A 33 18.32 16.55 -25.66
CA GLU A 33 18.49 17.90 -25.13
C GLU A 33 18.83 18.89 -26.25
N ARG A 34 18.33 20.13 -26.15
CA ARG A 34 18.71 21.26 -27.00
C ARG A 34 19.75 22.10 -26.27
N LEU A 35 20.96 22.16 -26.81
CA LEU A 35 22.08 22.92 -26.24
C LEU A 35 22.11 24.39 -26.68
N GLY A 36 21.33 24.77 -27.70
CA GLY A 36 21.17 26.16 -28.13
C GLY A 36 22.12 26.55 -29.26
N THR A 37 22.47 27.83 -29.33
CA THR A 37 23.40 28.41 -30.31
C THR A 37 24.84 28.42 -29.80
N ILE A 38 25.80 28.85 -30.63
CA ILE A 38 27.21 28.90 -30.23
C ILE A 38 27.46 29.82 -29.02
N ASP A 39 26.66 30.89 -28.87
CA ASP A 39 26.74 31.79 -27.72
C ASP A 39 26.17 31.14 -26.44
N ASP A 40 25.18 30.26 -26.57
CA ASP A 40 24.64 29.49 -25.44
C ASP A 40 25.64 28.42 -24.99
N LEU A 41 26.37 27.82 -25.94
CA LEU A 41 27.46 26.89 -25.63
C LEU A 41 28.63 27.59 -24.93
N ARG A 42 29.01 28.80 -25.35
CA ARG A 42 30.03 29.60 -24.67
C ARG A 42 29.66 29.92 -23.22
N LYS A 43 28.39 30.29 -22.98
CA LYS A 43 27.88 30.53 -21.62
C LYS A 43 27.89 29.29 -20.73
N ARG A 44 27.67 28.09 -21.29
CA ARG A 44 27.61 26.83 -20.53
C ARG A 44 28.97 26.15 -20.34
N PHE A 45 29.85 26.25 -21.34
CA PHE A 45 31.06 25.43 -21.41
C PHE A 45 32.37 26.24 -21.54
N GLY A 46 32.29 27.57 -21.58
CA GLY A 46 33.45 28.47 -21.65
C GLY A 46 33.87 28.87 -23.07
N ASP A 47 34.73 29.88 -23.16
CA ASP A 47 35.12 30.53 -24.43
C ASP A 47 36.28 29.85 -25.17
N GLU A 48 37.06 28.99 -24.51
CA GLU A 48 38.28 28.41 -25.09
C GLU A 48 38.00 27.30 -26.13
N ASP A 49 37.00 26.44 -25.93
CA ASP A 49 36.48 25.48 -26.93
C ASP A 49 35.05 24.96 -26.59
N PRO A 50 34.00 25.73 -26.92
CA PRO A 50 32.61 25.40 -26.55
C PRO A 50 32.08 24.13 -27.24
N VAL A 51 32.64 23.74 -28.38
CA VAL A 51 32.19 22.54 -29.13
C VAL A 51 32.92 21.29 -28.64
N GLY A 52 34.20 21.40 -28.28
CA GLY A 52 34.97 20.32 -27.66
C GLY A 52 34.42 19.90 -26.31
N GLU A 53 34.11 20.87 -25.44
CA GLU A 53 33.52 20.60 -24.12
C GLU A 53 32.09 20.03 -24.23
N ALA A 54 31.27 20.53 -25.16
CA ALA A 54 29.97 19.94 -25.44
C ALA A 54 30.07 18.47 -25.94
N LYS A 55 31.13 18.11 -26.68
CA LYS A 55 31.38 16.72 -27.07
C LYS A 55 31.78 15.84 -25.88
N LYS A 56 32.60 16.36 -24.94
CA LYS A 56 32.95 15.64 -23.70
C LYS A 56 31.71 15.39 -22.86
N TYR A 57 30.85 16.39 -22.69
CA TYR A 57 29.57 16.26 -22.01
C TYR A 57 28.66 15.17 -22.62
N VAL A 58 28.55 15.13 -23.97
CA VAL A 58 27.79 14.06 -24.65
C VAL A 58 28.43 12.69 -24.48
N ALA A 59 29.76 12.60 -24.38
CA ALA A 59 30.48 11.36 -24.11
C ALA A 59 30.19 10.85 -22.68
N GLU A 60 30.18 11.73 -21.68
CA GLU A 60 29.81 11.41 -20.30
C GLU A 60 28.36 10.90 -20.19
N LEU A 61 27.41 11.58 -20.84
CA LEU A 61 26.01 11.12 -20.91
C LEU A 61 25.89 9.74 -21.57
N THR A 62 26.70 9.50 -22.61
CA THR A 62 26.73 8.19 -23.28
C THR A 62 27.34 7.10 -22.40
N ALA A 63 28.36 7.44 -21.60
CA ALA A 63 28.97 6.52 -20.64
C ALA A 63 28.02 6.18 -19.49
N ALA A 64 27.31 7.17 -18.94
CA ALA A 64 26.29 6.97 -17.91
C ALA A 64 25.14 6.08 -18.40
N GLU A 65 24.66 6.28 -19.62
CA GLU A 65 23.61 5.46 -20.21
C GLU A 65 24.07 4.02 -20.54
N LYS A 66 25.34 3.85 -20.95
CA LYS A 66 25.94 2.51 -21.12
C LYS A 66 26.14 1.80 -19.78
N ALA A 67 26.47 2.53 -18.72
CA ALA A 67 26.56 1.98 -17.37
C ALA A 67 25.19 1.53 -16.86
N ALA A 68 24.15 2.34 -17.09
CA ALA A 68 22.77 1.99 -16.72
C ALA A 68 22.22 0.79 -17.53
N ASN A 69 22.59 0.67 -18.81
CA ASN A 69 22.14 -0.43 -19.69
C ASN A 69 23.16 -1.58 -19.79
N LYS A 70 24.07 -1.71 -18.82
CA LYS A 70 25.10 -2.76 -18.85
C LYS A 70 24.42 -4.12 -18.72
N LYS A 71 24.54 -4.94 -19.76
CA LYS A 71 24.06 -6.33 -19.71
C LYS A 71 24.92 -7.09 -18.70
N VAL A 72 24.30 -7.50 -17.59
CA VAL A 72 24.93 -8.40 -16.62
C VAL A 72 24.79 -9.81 -17.18
N ILE A 73 25.89 -10.33 -17.73
CA ILE A 73 25.99 -11.75 -18.11
C ILE A 73 26.58 -12.44 -16.90
N VAL A 74 25.81 -13.31 -16.27
CA VAL A 74 26.28 -14.15 -15.17
C VAL A 74 26.75 -15.47 -15.79
N GLU A 75 28.06 -15.71 -15.78
CA GLU A 75 28.64 -16.96 -16.25
C GLU A 75 28.58 -18.00 -15.13
N TYR A 76 27.95 -19.15 -15.40
CA TYR A 76 27.87 -20.26 -14.47
C TYR A 76 28.68 -21.45 -15.01
N SER A 77 29.47 -22.09 -14.15
CA SER A 77 30.16 -23.33 -14.50
C SER A 77 29.39 -24.53 -13.95
N PRO A 78 29.14 -25.59 -14.74
CA PRO A 78 28.46 -26.80 -14.28
C PRO A 78 29.30 -27.63 -13.31
N THR A 79 30.61 -27.37 -13.20
CA THR A 79 31.51 -28.06 -12.25
C THR A 79 31.58 -27.40 -10.89
N THR A 80 31.04 -26.19 -10.74
CA THR A 80 31.06 -25.46 -9.47
C THR A 80 29.98 -26.02 -8.55
N PHE A 81 30.40 -26.56 -7.42
CA PHE A 81 29.47 -27.00 -6.37
C PHE A 81 28.82 -25.79 -5.70
N ILE A 82 27.50 -25.86 -5.52
CA ILE A 82 26.74 -24.91 -4.72
C ILE A 82 27.00 -25.23 -3.25
N GLN A 83 27.33 -24.21 -2.44
CA GLN A 83 27.57 -24.44 -1.02
C GLN A 83 26.27 -24.89 -0.34
N LYS A 84 26.39 -25.93 0.48
CA LYS A 84 25.25 -26.45 1.24
C LYS A 84 24.82 -25.40 2.27
N ASN A 85 23.52 -25.13 2.33
CA ASN A 85 22.89 -24.12 3.20
C ASN A 85 23.12 -22.66 2.80
N GLU A 86 23.68 -22.38 1.62
CA GLU A 86 23.75 -21.03 1.09
C GLU A 86 22.48 -20.73 0.25
N GLN A 87 21.81 -19.61 0.55
CA GLN A 87 20.60 -19.21 -0.16
C GLN A 87 20.96 -18.42 -1.41
N HIS A 88 20.67 -18.97 -2.58
CA HIS A 88 20.93 -18.33 -3.88
C HIS A 88 19.66 -17.88 -4.60
N SER A 89 18.49 -18.08 -4.00
CA SER A 89 17.19 -17.68 -4.57
C SER A 89 16.37 -16.90 -3.56
N TYR A 90 15.70 -15.87 -4.04
CA TYR A 90 14.89 -14.97 -3.24
C TYR A 90 13.56 -14.70 -3.94
N ASN A 91 12.50 -14.52 -3.16
CA ASN A 91 11.20 -14.12 -3.66
C ASN A 91 11.10 -12.59 -3.72
N GLY A 92 10.95 -12.03 -4.93
CA GLY A 92 10.71 -10.61 -5.17
C GLY A 92 9.22 -10.25 -5.41
N GLY A 93 8.30 -11.20 -5.26
CA GLY A 93 6.87 -11.01 -5.50
C GLY A 93 6.22 -9.98 -4.56
N TYR A 94 6.86 -9.63 -3.45
CA TYR A 94 6.36 -8.63 -2.50
C TYR A 94 6.67 -7.18 -2.90
N LEU A 95 7.54 -6.93 -3.90
CA LEU A 95 8.01 -5.57 -4.22
C LEU A 95 6.87 -4.63 -4.65
N PHE A 96 5.80 -5.15 -5.28
CA PHE A 96 4.63 -4.33 -5.60
C PHE A 96 3.83 -3.95 -4.35
N LEU A 97 3.74 -4.86 -3.35
CA LEU A 97 3.14 -4.57 -2.05
C LEU A 97 3.96 -3.54 -1.30
N GLN A 98 5.29 -3.59 -1.42
CA GLN A 98 6.19 -2.59 -0.85
C GLN A 98 5.94 -1.20 -1.42
N LYS A 99 5.72 -1.08 -2.73
CA LYS A 99 5.32 0.18 -3.34
C LYS A 99 4.02 0.72 -2.71
N ILE A 100 2.99 -0.12 -2.59
CA ILE A 100 1.70 0.27 -1.98
C ILE A 100 1.89 0.68 -0.52
N TYR A 101 2.70 -0.06 0.23
CA TYR A 101 3.02 0.22 1.63
C TYR A 101 3.57 1.64 1.83
N HIS A 102 4.53 2.04 0.99
CA HIS A 102 5.12 3.39 1.02
C HIS A 102 4.18 4.46 0.45
N GLU A 103 3.40 4.16 -0.58
CA GLU A 103 2.40 5.09 -1.14
C GLU A 103 1.30 5.41 -0.13
N LEU A 104 0.88 4.42 0.68
CA LEU A 104 -0.01 4.62 1.83
C LEU A 104 0.69 5.27 3.03
N GLY A 105 2.01 5.47 2.97
CA GLY A 105 2.83 6.10 3.99
C GLY A 105 2.88 5.36 5.33
N LEU A 106 2.74 4.04 5.31
CA LEU A 106 2.79 3.20 6.50
C LEU A 106 4.16 3.29 7.19
N ASP A 107 5.24 3.44 6.43
CA ASP A 107 6.59 3.68 6.95
C ASP A 107 6.67 4.94 7.83
N TYR A 108 6.03 6.03 7.39
CA TYR A 108 5.97 7.27 8.17
C TYR A 108 5.11 7.09 9.43
N ILE A 109 3.97 6.40 9.32
CA ILE A 109 3.07 6.13 10.44
C ILE A 109 3.81 5.32 11.51
N CYS A 110 4.52 4.25 11.10
CA CYS A 110 5.35 3.45 11.99
C CYS A 110 6.42 4.29 12.69
N LYS A 111 7.18 5.13 11.95
CA LYS A 111 8.19 6.03 12.55
C LYS A 111 7.59 7.02 13.56
N LYS A 112 6.39 7.55 13.28
CA LYS A 112 5.66 8.44 14.20
C LYS A 112 5.29 7.70 15.49
N ILE A 113 4.82 6.46 15.39
CA ILE A 113 4.48 5.59 16.53
C ILE A 113 5.73 5.22 17.34
N GLU A 114 6.82 4.81 16.66
CA GLU A 114 8.10 4.50 17.29
C GLU A 114 8.62 5.66 18.13
N LYS A 115 8.54 6.89 17.60
CA LYS A 115 8.95 8.11 18.32
C LYS A 115 8.05 8.38 19.53
N LYS A 116 6.73 8.20 19.38
CA LYS A 116 5.74 8.41 20.46
C LYS A 116 5.98 7.45 21.63
N HIS A 117 6.27 6.18 21.34
CA HIS A 117 6.41 5.12 22.34
C HIS A 117 7.85 4.77 22.71
N LYS A 118 8.85 5.43 22.11
CA LYS A 118 10.29 5.21 22.31
C LYS A 118 10.68 3.74 22.13
N ASN A 119 10.23 3.18 21.03
CA ASN A 119 10.40 1.76 20.75
C ASN A 119 11.86 1.38 20.44
N LYS A 120 12.24 0.11 20.68
CA LYS A 120 13.60 -0.41 20.49
C LYS A 120 13.76 -1.34 19.27
N TYR A 121 12.71 -1.51 18.48
CA TYR A 121 12.69 -2.34 17.27
C TYR A 121 12.06 -1.58 16.12
N ASP A 122 12.38 -1.96 14.89
CA ASP A 122 11.82 -1.36 13.67
C ASP A 122 10.39 -1.85 13.45
N LEU A 123 9.42 -0.99 13.72
CA LEU A 123 8.00 -1.28 13.57
C LEU A 123 7.61 -1.33 12.10
N SER A 124 8.26 -0.55 11.25
CA SER A 124 7.99 -0.54 9.81
C SER A 124 8.44 -1.84 9.15
N GLU A 125 9.62 -2.33 9.50
CA GLU A 125 10.13 -3.63 9.06
C GLU A 125 9.16 -4.74 9.46
N ILE A 126 8.77 -4.80 10.74
CA ILE A 126 7.85 -5.84 11.25
C ILE A 126 6.48 -5.75 10.58
N LEU A 127 5.89 -4.56 10.46
CA LEU A 127 4.57 -4.39 9.84
C LEU A 127 4.61 -4.80 8.36
N SER A 128 5.60 -4.29 7.63
CA SER A 128 5.77 -4.59 6.21
C SER A 128 5.95 -6.10 5.97
N MET A 129 6.83 -6.75 6.74
CA MET A 129 7.02 -8.20 6.74
C MET A 129 5.70 -8.94 6.96
N LEU A 130 4.95 -8.60 8.03
CA LEU A 130 3.68 -9.26 8.35
C LEU A 130 2.63 -9.09 7.25
N LEU A 131 2.58 -7.93 6.59
CA LEU A 131 1.66 -7.67 5.49
C LEU A 131 2.03 -8.49 4.25
N TYR A 132 3.31 -8.50 3.86
CA TYR A 132 3.77 -9.20 2.67
C TYR A 132 3.59 -10.71 2.81
N THR A 133 3.99 -11.27 3.95
CA THR A 133 3.82 -12.71 4.19
C THR A 133 2.36 -13.08 4.35
N ARG A 134 1.50 -12.21 4.89
CA ARG A 134 0.07 -12.51 4.96
C ARG A 134 -0.57 -12.67 3.58
N VAL A 135 -0.10 -11.93 2.59
CA VAL A 135 -0.59 -12.02 1.20
C VAL A 135 0.05 -13.20 0.46
N LEU A 136 1.36 -13.41 0.62
CA LEU A 136 2.10 -14.45 -0.13
C LEU A 136 2.02 -15.84 0.49
N TYR A 137 2.11 -15.92 1.81
CA TYR A 137 2.25 -17.15 2.61
C TYR A 137 1.41 -17.04 3.88
N PRO A 138 0.06 -17.02 3.76
CA PRO A 138 -0.81 -16.84 4.92
C PRO A 138 -0.57 -17.93 5.97
N GLY A 139 -0.08 -17.54 7.14
CA GLY A 139 0.24 -18.46 8.22
C GLY A 139 0.27 -17.78 9.59
N SER A 140 0.85 -18.47 10.57
CA SER A 140 1.07 -17.93 11.92
C SER A 140 2.10 -16.79 11.90
N LYS A 141 2.19 -16.02 12.98
CA LYS A 141 3.20 -14.95 13.12
C LYS A 141 4.62 -15.50 13.15
N LEU A 142 4.80 -16.67 13.75
CA LEU A 142 6.05 -17.42 13.71
C LEU A 142 6.38 -17.87 12.28
N SER A 143 5.42 -18.47 11.56
CA SER A 143 5.61 -18.86 10.15
C SER A 143 5.96 -17.64 9.30
N SER A 144 5.29 -16.51 9.52
CA SER A 144 5.56 -15.27 8.81
C SER A 144 7.02 -14.84 8.94
N LEU A 145 7.59 -14.92 10.14
CA LEU A 145 8.99 -14.57 10.37
C LEU A 145 9.95 -15.54 9.66
N GLU A 146 9.63 -16.84 9.63
CA GLU A 146 10.42 -17.84 8.90
C GLU A 146 10.30 -17.70 7.38
N ASP A 147 9.09 -17.51 6.86
CA ASP A 147 8.82 -17.33 5.43
C ASP A 147 9.45 -16.04 4.90
N ALA A 148 9.52 -14.99 5.72
CA ALA A 148 10.16 -13.73 5.37
C ALA A 148 11.67 -13.86 5.06
N LYS A 149 12.36 -14.89 5.58
CA LYS A 149 13.76 -15.18 5.23
C LYS A 149 13.95 -15.55 3.75
N ARG A 150 12.87 -15.95 3.07
CA ARG A 150 12.87 -16.22 1.62
C ARG A 150 12.82 -14.95 0.78
N LEU A 151 12.50 -13.80 1.36
CA LEU A 151 12.42 -12.51 0.67
C LEU A 151 13.83 -11.94 0.42
N ILE A 152 13.92 -10.96 -0.47
CA ILE A 152 15.17 -10.23 -0.75
C ILE A 152 15.62 -9.46 0.49
N GLU A 153 14.70 -8.72 1.12
CA GLU A 153 14.91 -8.03 2.40
C GLU A 153 14.53 -8.96 3.54
N GLN A 154 15.53 -9.63 4.11
CA GLN A 154 15.32 -10.55 5.22
C GLN A 154 15.07 -9.78 6.52
N PRO A 155 14.17 -10.28 7.39
CA PRO A 155 13.86 -9.62 8.64
C PRO A 155 15.02 -9.72 9.63
N SER A 156 15.30 -8.62 10.32
CA SER A 156 16.24 -8.54 11.45
C SER A 156 15.55 -8.75 12.81
N ALA A 157 14.21 -8.75 12.82
CA ALA A 157 13.41 -8.80 14.03
C ALA A 157 13.32 -10.19 14.67
N ASP A 158 13.30 -10.22 16.00
CA ASP A 158 13.01 -11.44 16.77
C ASP A 158 11.51 -11.63 16.98
N ILE A 159 11.07 -12.88 17.17
CA ILE A 159 9.65 -13.21 17.40
C ILE A 159 9.01 -12.45 18.57
N HIS A 160 9.77 -12.18 19.64
CA HIS A 160 9.27 -11.41 20.78
C HIS A 160 9.03 -9.93 20.43
N GLN A 161 9.81 -9.37 19.50
CA GLN A 161 9.59 -8.02 18.97
C GLN A 161 8.35 -8.00 18.10
N VAL A 162 8.12 -9.04 17.30
CA VAL A 162 6.88 -9.20 16.51
C VAL A 162 5.64 -9.17 17.40
N TYR A 163 5.63 -9.91 18.52
CA TYR A 163 4.49 -9.89 19.44
C TYR A 163 4.30 -8.54 20.13
N ARG A 164 5.38 -7.87 20.55
CA ARG A 164 5.30 -6.51 21.11
C ARG A 164 4.78 -5.50 20.09
N ALA A 165 5.19 -5.64 18.83
CA ALA A 165 4.73 -4.79 17.74
C ALA A 165 3.22 -4.92 17.55
N LEU A 166 2.66 -6.13 17.61
CA LEU A 166 1.21 -6.35 17.49
C LEU A 166 0.43 -5.64 18.60
N SER A 167 0.89 -5.72 19.85
CA SER A 167 0.25 -5.00 20.97
C SER A 167 0.30 -3.48 20.77
N LEU A 168 1.42 -2.97 20.27
CA LEU A 168 1.59 -1.54 19.98
C LEU A 168 0.69 -1.08 18.83
N LEU A 169 0.62 -1.85 17.74
CA LEU A 169 -0.27 -1.58 16.61
C LEU A 169 -1.74 -1.61 17.04
N ALA A 170 -2.12 -2.54 17.92
CA ALA A 170 -3.47 -2.59 18.48
C ALA A 170 -3.80 -1.34 19.30
N THR A 171 -2.83 -0.78 20.03
CA THR A 171 -3.01 0.45 20.82
C THR A 171 -3.23 1.68 19.93
N GLU A 172 -2.53 1.77 18.80
CA GLU A 172 -2.62 2.88 17.85
C GLU A 172 -3.61 2.61 16.69
N PHE A 173 -4.43 1.56 16.79
CA PHE A 173 -5.29 1.04 15.72
C PHE A 173 -6.12 2.14 15.03
N ASN A 174 -6.82 2.98 15.79
CA ASN A 174 -7.68 4.03 15.23
C ASN A 174 -6.86 5.14 14.54
N GLU A 175 -5.70 5.50 15.08
CA GLU A 175 -4.83 6.52 14.49
C GLU A 175 -4.19 6.03 13.19
N ILE A 176 -3.76 4.76 13.15
CA ILE A 176 -3.23 4.12 11.93
C ILE A 176 -4.27 4.18 10.83
N GLN A 177 -5.50 3.75 11.10
CA GLN A 177 -6.58 3.76 10.11
C GLN A 177 -6.90 5.16 9.59
N ALA A 178 -6.98 6.16 10.48
CA ALA A 178 -7.24 7.54 10.10
C ALA A 178 -6.11 8.12 9.23
N ASP A 179 -4.86 7.88 9.58
CA ASP A 179 -3.70 8.36 8.81
C ASP A 179 -3.61 7.65 7.44
N VAL A 180 -3.87 6.34 7.38
CA VAL A 180 -3.91 5.57 6.12
C VAL A 180 -5.03 6.08 5.22
N TYR A 181 -6.24 6.30 5.76
CA TYR A 181 -7.36 6.83 4.99
C TYR A 181 -7.01 8.20 4.36
N LYS A 182 -6.50 9.14 5.17
CA LYS A 182 -6.09 10.47 4.70
C LYS A 182 -5.04 10.42 3.59
N ARG A 183 -4.10 9.49 3.67
CA ARG A 183 -3.06 9.30 2.64
C ARG A 183 -3.63 8.66 1.39
N SER A 184 -4.57 7.73 1.54
CA SER A 184 -5.22 7.07 0.41
C SER A 184 -5.98 8.04 -0.51
N LEU A 185 -6.50 9.15 0.04
CA LEU A 185 -7.11 10.24 -0.74
C LEU A 185 -6.17 10.87 -1.78
N LYS A 186 -4.85 10.72 -1.61
CA LYS A 186 -3.85 11.20 -2.57
C LYS A 186 -3.59 10.23 -3.71
N LEU A 187 -3.91 8.95 -3.52
CA LEU A 187 -3.70 7.89 -4.50
C LEU A 187 -4.88 7.76 -5.48
N GLY A 188 -6.09 8.12 -5.03
CA GLY A 188 -7.28 8.05 -5.83
C GLY A 188 -8.45 8.79 -5.19
N LYS A 189 -9.50 9.01 -5.97
CA LYS A 189 -10.76 9.56 -5.45
C LYS A 189 -11.47 8.47 -4.63
N ARG A 190 -12.14 8.89 -3.56
CA ARG A 190 -13.03 8.05 -2.75
C ARG A 190 -14.46 8.49 -2.98
N ASP A 191 -15.37 7.56 -3.23
CA ASP A 191 -16.80 7.85 -3.34
C ASP A 191 -17.52 7.50 -2.05
N THR A 192 -17.46 8.41 -1.08
CA THR A 192 -18.04 8.22 0.26
C THR A 192 -19.49 8.67 0.35
N ARG A 193 -20.19 8.87 -0.77
CA ARG A 193 -21.63 9.24 -0.76
C ARG A 193 -22.51 8.10 -0.25
N VAL A 194 -22.06 6.86 -0.48
CA VAL A 194 -22.66 5.63 0.06
C VAL A 194 -21.54 4.89 0.78
N VAL A 195 -21.84 4.37 1.97
CA VAL A 195 -20.88 3.58 2.73
C VAL A 195 -21.52 2.24 3.08
N TYR A 196 -20.89 1.17 2.62
CA TYR A 196 -21.28 -0.16 3.00
C TYR A 196 -20.74 -0.49 4.38
N TYR A 197 -21.58 -1.10 5.20
CA TYR A 197 -21.19 -1.61 6.50
C TYR A 197 -21.54 -3.09 6.57
N ASP A 198 -20.51 -3.90 6.82
CA ASP A 198 -20.69 -5.32 7.11
C ASP A 198 -20.13 -5.66 8.48
N LEU A 199 -20.81 -6.55 9.19
CA LEU A 199 -20.40 -7.05 10.49
C LEU A 199 -20.09 -8.54 10.35
N THR A 200 -18.87 -8.94 10.69
CA THR A 200 -18.42 -10.33 10.68
C THR A 200 -18.06 -10.78 12.09
N ASN A 201 -18.32 -12.05 12.41
CA ASN A 201 -17.96 -12.64 13.70
C ASN A 201 -16.77 -13.59 13.53
N TYR A 202 -15.80 -13.49 14.44
CA TYR A 202 -14.72 -14.47 14.60
C TYR A 202 -15.01 -15.33 15.82
N PHE A 203 -15.10 -16.64 15.66
CA PHE A 203 -15.29 -17.57 16.78
C PHE A 203 -13.95 -18.10 17.28
N PHE A 204 -13.93 -18.47 18.56
CA PHE A 204 -12.79 -19.10 19.21
C PHE A 204 -13.18 -20.51 19.62
N GLU A 205 -12.27 -21.47 19.48
CA GLU A 205 -12.48 -22.86 19.91
C GLU A 205 -12.31 -23.03 21.44
N TRP A 206 -11.87 -21.98 22.14
CA TRP A 206 -11.84 -21.95 23.60
C TRP A 206 -13.22 -21.54 24.12
N GLU A 207 -13.78 -22.32 25.03
CA GLU A 207 -15.08 -22.13 25.69
C GLU A 207 -15.10 -21.10 26.85
N GLU A 208 -14.20 -20.12 26.89
CA GLU A 208 -14.17 -19.10 27.95
C GLU A 208 -14.33 -17.68 27.39
N GLU A 209 -15.05 -16.83 28.14
CA GLU A 209 -15.17 -15.40 27.85
C GLU A 209 -14.00 -14.63 28.46
N GLN A 210 -13.36 -13.78 27.67
CA GLN A 210 -12.33 -12.87 28.15
C GLN A 210 -12.19 -11.64 27.25
N GLY A 211 -12.30 -10.45 27.84
CA GLY A 211 -12.10 -9.19 27.13
C GLY A 211 -13.07 -9.05 25.94
N LEU A 212 -12.53 -9.00 24.71
CA LEU A 212 -13.34 -8.94 23.48
C LEU A 212 -14.06 -10.27 23.18
N VAL A 213 -13.51 -11.38 23.63
CA VAL A 213 -14.06 -12.72 23.37
C VAL A 213 -15.23 -12.94 24.33
N GLN A 214 -16.46 -12.91 23.83
CA GLN A 214 -17.68 -13.00 24.64
C GLN A 214 -18.71 -13.90 23.93
N TYR A 215 -19.58 -14.59 24.67
CA TYR A 215 -20.71 -15.29 24.08
C TYR A 215 -21.71 -14.29 23.52
N GLY A 216 -22.16 -14.54 22.30
CA GLY A 216 -23.08 -13.65 21.61
C GLY A 216 -23.79 -14.34 20.46
N HIS A 217 -24.60 -13.58 19.73
CA HIS A 217 -25.35 -14.11 18.61
C HIS A 217 -24.40 -14.38 17.42
N SER A 218 -24.00 -15.64 17.27
CA SER A 218 -23.18 -16.09 16.14
C SER A 218 -24.03 -16.17 14.86
N LYS A 219 -23.60 -15.52 13.78
CA LYS A 219 -24.23 -15.64 12.45
C LYS A 219 -24.25 -17.09 11.94
N GLU A 220 -23.29 -17.91 12.36
CA GLU A 220 -23.21 -19.34 12.02
C GLU A 220 -23.93 -20.25 13.03
N GLY A 221 -24.57 -19.69 14.06
CA GLY A 221 -25.28 -20.46 15.09
C GLY A 221 -24.38 -21.29 16.01
N ARG A 222 -23.07 -20.99 16.06
CA ARG A 222 -22.13 -21.72 16.93
C ARG A 222 -22.26 -21.28 18.39
N PRO A 223 -22.32 -22.20 19.36
CA PRO A 223 -22.37 -21.89 20.79
C PRO A 223 -20.97 -21.63 21.38
N LEU A 224 -20.13 -20.91 20.64
CA LEU A 224 -18.75 -20.59 21.01
C LEU A 224 -18.62 -19.09 21.22
N PRO A 225 -17.68 -18.63 22.06
CA PRO A 225 -17.48 -17.19 22.24
C PRO A 225 -16.90 -16.59 20.95
N ILE A 226 -17.32 -15.35 20.69
CA ILE A 226 -17.03 -14.64 19.45
C ILE A 226 -16.43 -13.26 19.73
N VAL A 227 -15.80 -12.70 18.71
CA VAL A 227 -15.45 -11.28 18.61
C VAL A 227 -16.12 -10.75 17.35
N GLN A 228 -16.66 -9.53 17.42
CA GLN A 228 -17.30 -8.89 16.26
C GLN A 228 -16.33 -7.92 15.60
N MET A 229 -16.32 -7.89 14.27
CA MET A 229 -15.60 -6.89 13.49
C MET A 229 -16.53 -6.22 12.50
N GLY A 230 -16.63 -4.89 12.58
CA GLY A 230 -17.31 -4.07 11.59
C GLY A 230 -16.32 -3.56 10.54
N LEU A 231 -16.68 -3.63 9.27
CA LEU A 231 -15.91 -3.06 8.17
C LEU A 231 -16.75 -2.04 7.40
N PHE A 232 -16.19 -0.84 7.24
CA PHE A 232 -16.75 0.24 6.44
C PHE A 232 -16.04 0.32 5.10
N MET A 233 -16.81 0.38 4.02
CA MET A 233 -16.29 0.52 2.65
C MET A 233 -16.99 1.64 1.92
N ASP A 234 -16.28 2.33 1.03
CA ASP A 234 -16.89 3.29 0.12
C ASP A 234 -17.72 2.61 -0.97
N LYS A 235 -18.38 3.41 -1.82
CA LYS A 235 -19.21 2.87 -2.90
C LYS A 235 -18.44 1.97 -3.87
N ASP A 236 -17.15 2.24 -4.05
CA ASP A 236 -16.28 1.51 -4.97
C ASP A 236 -15.68 0.25 -4.31
N GLY A 237 -16.06 -0.05 -3.06
CA GLY A 237 -15.64 -1.24 -2.32
C GLY A 237 -14.30 -1.08 -1.60
N PHE A 238 -13.77 0.13 -1.49
CA PHE A 238 -12.52 0.35 -0.77
C PHE A 238 -12.73 0.51 0.73
N PRO A 239 -11.92 -0.17 1.57
CA PRO A 239 -12.04 -0.06 3.01
C PRO A 239 -11.71 1.36 3.48
N LEU A 240 -12.60 1.89 4.33
CA LEU A 240 -12.50 3.19 4.96
C LEU A 240 -11.96 3.05 6.38
N ALA A 241 -12.61 2.21 7.17
CA ALA A 241 -12.31 1.96 8.57
C ALA A 241 -12.86 0.59 8.98
N MET A 242 -12.37 0.08 10.10
CA MET A 242 -12.86 -1.12 10.76
C MET A 242 -12.86 -0.91 12.28
N CYS A 243 -13.73 -1.65 12.95
CA CYS A 243 -13.84 -1.69 14.39
C CYS A 243 -13.89 -3.12 14.89
N ILE A 244 -13.48 -3.32 16.14
CA ILE A 244 -13.51 -4.61 16.81
C ILE A 244 -14.24 -4.40 18.13
N GLU A 245 -15.30 -5.18 18.34
CA GLU A 245 -16.18 -5.05 19.49
C GLU A 245 -16.36 -6.42 20.18
N PRO A 246 -16.70 -6.42 21.48
CA PRO A 246 -16.99 -7.65 22.20
C PRO A 246 -18.11 -8.47 21.58
N GLY A 247 -18.00 -9.80 21.63
CA GLY A 247 -18.96 -10.74 21.03
C GLY A 247 -20.43 -10.56 21.40
N ASN A 248 -20.70 -10.09 22.61
CA ASN A 248 -22.03 -9.85 23.18
C ASN A 248 -22.60 -8.46 22.84
N THR A 249 -21.87 -7.63 22.09
CA THR A 249 -22.32 -6.30 21.70
C THR A 249 -23.44 -6.43 20.68
N ALA A 250 -24.56 -5.75 20.89
CA ALA A 250 -25.64 -5.76 19.92
C ALA A 250 -25.22 -4.94 18.68
N GLU A 251 -25.55 -5.45 17.48
CA GLU A 251 -25.23 -4.77 16.21
C GLU A 251 -25.79 -3.33 16.20
N THR A 252 -26.96 -3.11 16.80
CA THR A 252 -27.60 -1.79 16.84
C THR A 252 -26.84 -0.77 17.68
N THR A 253 -26.04 -1.22 18.65
CA THR A 253 -25.24 -0.36 19.54
C THR A 253 -23.86 -0.05 18.98
N THR A 254 -23.33 -0.83 18.04
CA THR A 254 -22.00 -0.59 17.45
C THR A 254 -21.99 0.55 16.44
N LEU A 255 -23.11 0.83 15.77
CA LEU A 255 -23.19 1.89 14.75
C LEU A 255 -22.94 3.30 15.32
N ARG A 256 -23.47 3.63 16.52
CA ARG A 256 -23.39 5.01 17.05
C ARG A 256 -21.96 5.48 17.36
N PRO A 257 -21.14 4.75 18.16
CA PRO A 257 -19.76 5.16 18.40
C PRO A 257 -18.92 5.20 17.13
N MET A 258 -19.28 4.37 16.14
CA MET A 258 -18.55 4.29 14.88
C MET A 258 -18.89 5.42 13.92
N GLU A 259 -20.14 5.90 13.90
CA GLU A 259 -20.50 7.12 13.17
C GLU A 259 -19.78 8.35 13.72
N GLU A 260 -19.65 8.45 15.05
CA GLU A 260 -18.88 9.51 15.69
C GLU A 260 -17.40 9.41 15.29
N LEU A 261 -16.82 8.20 15.30
CA LEU A 261 -15.46 7.97 14.82
C LEU A 261 -15.29 8.37 13.35
N LEU A 262 -16.23 8.00 12.46
CA LEU A 262 -16.22 8.36 11.04
C LEU A 262 -16.34 9.87 10.83
N LYS A 263 -17.16 10.56 11.62
CA LYS A 263 -17.25 12.03 11.58
C LYS A 263 -15.98 12.70 12.07
N GLU A 264 -15.48 12.32 13.25
CA GLU A 264 -14.35 12.98 13.90
C GLU A 264 -13.02 12.69 13.20
N LYS A 265 -12.76 11.44 12.84
CA LYS A 265 -11.46 11.00 12.31
C LYS A 265 -11.39 11.05 10.79
N PHE A 266 -12.52 10.85 10.10
CA PHE A 266 -12.58 10.71 8.65
C PHE A 266 -13.31 11.88 7.97
N GLY A 267 -14.03 12.74 8.71
CA GLY A 267 -14.69 13.93 8.17
C GLY A 267 -15.93 13.62 7.31
N LEU A 268 -16.54 12.45 7.47
CA LEU A 268 -17.66 11.99 6.67
C LEU A 268 -18.98 12.46 7.29
N SER A 269 -19.69 13.38 6.60
CA SER A 269 -20.89 14.04 7.13
C SER A 269 -22.22 13.45 6.63
N GLN A 270 -22.22 12.80 5.46
CA GLN A 270 -23.40 12.17 4.86
C GLN A 270 -23.12 10.68 4.63
N LEU A 271 -23.88 9.82 5.31
CA LEU A 271 -23.66 8.38 5.34
C LEU A 271 -24.98 7.68 5.00
N VAL A 272 -25.00 6.95 3.90
CA VAL A 272 -26.04 5.94 3.65
C VAL A 272 -25.43 4.60 4.01
N VAL A 273 -25.81 4.07 5.16
CA VAL A 273 -25.36 2.76 5.62
C VAL A 273 -26.30 1.69 5.05
N CYS A 274 -25.75 0.79 4.25
CA CYS A 274 -26.44 -0.40 3.80
C CYS A 274 -26.03 -1.58 4.68
N THR A 275 -26.99 -2.15 5.40
CA THR A 275 -26.76 -3.22 6.36
C THR A 275 -27.68 -4.40 6.06
N ASP A 276 -27.25 -5.60 6.43
CA ASP A 276 -28.16 -6.75 6.47
C ASP A 276 -29.26 -6.54 7.54
N GLY A 277 -30.39 -7.25 7.40
CA GLY A 277 -31.66 -6.95 8.08
C GLY A 277 -31.66 -6.92 9.62
N GLY A 278 -30.57 -7.39 10.27
CA GLY A 278 -30.38 -7.39 11.72
C GLY A 278 -30.26 -5.99 12.36
N LEU A 279 -29.90 -4.98 11.56
CA LEU A 279 -29.64 -3.61 12.03
C LEU A 279 -30.86 -2.68 12.04
N SER A 280 -32.05 -3.22 11.76
CA SER A 280 -33.25 -2.47 11.43
C SER A 280 -34.13 -2.07 12.64
N SER A 281 -33.53 -1.83 13.82
CA SER A 281 -34.28 -1.51 15.04
C SER A 281 -35.01 -0.16 14.97
N TYR A 282 -36.19 -0.09 15.61
CA TYR A 282 -37.07 1.08 15.61
C TYR A 282 -36.41 2.33 16.20
N GLU A 283 -35.50 2.17 17.16
CA GLU A 283 -34.75 3.30 17.75
C GLU A 283 -33.77 3.96 16.79
N ASN A 284 -33.11 3.19 15.92
CA ASN A 284 -32.21 3.73 14.89
C ASN A 284 -33.03 4.55 13.87
N ARG A 285 -34.12 3.97 13.34
CA ARG A 285 -35.00 4.65 12.37
C ARG A 285 -35.61 5.95 12.90
N LYS A 286 -36.00 6.00 14.19
CA LYS A 286 -36.70 7.16 14.76
C LYS A 286 -35.78 8.36 14.96
N ARG A 287 -34.51 8.13 15.30
CA ARG A 287 -33.53 9.20 15.55
C ARG A 287 -32.88 9.74 14.27
N ASP A 288 -32.80 8.91 13.22
CA ASP A 288 -32.19 9.28 11.95
C ASP A 288 -33.08 10.14 11.03
N SER A 289 -34.36 10.31 11.41
CA SER A 289 -35.26 11.30 10.79
C SER A 289 -34.92 12.76 11.16
N VAL A 290 -33.91 12.98 12.00
CA VAL A 290 -33.44 14.31 12.42
C VAL A 290 -32.14 14.68 11.67
N GLY A 291 -32.29 15.24 10.46
CA GLY A 291 -31.20 15.78 9.62
C GLY A 291 -31.22 15.30 8.16
N ASP A 292 -30.26 15.76 7.33
CA ASP A 292 -30.07 15.36 5.91
C ASP A 292 -29.51 13.93 5.74
N ARG A 293 -30.08 12.94 6.45
CA ARG A 293 -29.60 11.55 6.49
C ARG A 293 -30.58 10.61 5.80
N ALA A 294 -30.06 9.60 5.12
CA ALA A 294 -30.87 8.54 4.50
C ALA A 294 -30.24 7.17 4.80
N PHE A 295 -31.01 6.26 5.38
CA PHE A 295 -30.58 4.89 5.68
C PHE A 295 -31.35 3.92 4.78
N ILE A 296 -30.65 3.00 4.10
CA ILE A 296 -31.28 1.98 3.27
C ILE A 296 -30.95 0.62 3.88
N THR A 297 -31.90 0.07 4.64
CA THR A 297 -31.82 -1.33 5.06
C THR A 297 -32.22 -2.21 3.88
N LEU A 298 -31.30 -3.03 3.38
CA LEU A 298 -31.60 -4.04 2.37
C LEU A 298 -31.66 -5.40 3.08
N SER A 299 -32.83 -6.03 3.11
CA SER A 299 -32.95 -7.44 3.46
C SER A 299 -32.36 -8.25 2.30
N LEU A 300 -31.17 -8.79 2.49
CA LEU A 300 -30.34 -9.30 1.40
C LEU A 300 -30.40 -10.82 1.31
N THR A 301 -31.54 -11.35 0.85
CA THR A 301 -31.62 -12.76 0.42
C THR A 301 -30.91 -13.01 -0.93
N LEU A 302 -30.31 -11.99 -1.59
CA LEU A 302 -29.93 -12.11 -3.02
C LEU A 302 -28.57 -11.54 -3.48
N VAL A 303 -27.68 -10.99 -2.64
CA VAL A 303 -26.38 -10.42 -3.13
C VAL A 303 -25.14 -11.22 -2.74
N PHE A 304 -25.27 -12.23 -1.89
CA PHE A 304 -24.12 -13.08 -1.51
C PHE A 304 -23.52 -13.91 -2.67
N SER A 305 -24.24 -14.10 -3.79
CA SER A 305 -23.74 -14.90 -4.91
C SER A 305 -22.74 -14.19 -5.83
N VAL A 306 -22.61 -12.86 -5.76
CA VAL A 306 -21.82 -12.11 -6.77
C VAL A 306 -20.45 -11.65 -6.27
N ILE A 307 -20.26 -11.53 -4.95
CA ILE A 307 -19.03 -10.95 -4.39
C ILE A 307 -17.92 -11.99 -4.16
N TRP A 308 -18.25 -13.29 -4.16
CA TRP A 308 -17.27 -14.38 -3.96
C TRP A 308 -16.82 -15.10 -5.26
N HIS A 309 -17.13 -14.56 -6.45
CA HIS A 309 -16.74 -15.14 -7.75
C HIS A 309 -15.88 -14.19 -8.62
N ILE A 310 -15.16 -13.26 -8.00
CA ILE A 310 -14.04 -12.52 -8.60
C ILE A 310 -12.82 -12.75 -7.72
#